data_AF-A0A183UJB7-F1
#
_entry.id   AF-A0A183UJB7-F1
#
_cell.length_a   1.000
_cell.length_b   1.000
_cell.length_c   1.000
_cell.angle_alpha   90.00
_cell.angle_beta   90.00
_cell.angle_gamma   90.00
#
_symmetry.space_group_name_H-M   'P 1'
#
loop_
_entity.id
_entity.type
_entity.pdbx_description
1 polymer ?
#
loop_
_entity_poly.entity_id
_entity_poly.type
_entity_poly.pdbx_seq_one_letter_code
_entity_poly.pdbx_strand_id
1 'polypeptide(L)'
;MEILTEKIKEAERFRDRYYEDHPSSTVAEKSKAVKEKVIPLLQANFYLLYFLSKVSLQDIPLETHGSSSLSAEHSLLCGRILNICIEYDPRCEKHLIQAIKLNPHLADAWHELGECLWKKKDCEAAVDCFKKSLSHERTAKSMCALSSALRQLAVSTGDKKKQEELREEATRLCAEAVRIESGSGVAWHAFGNSLLTDFFAKGQSDEQILWLPSLAVPGRRSAVQSGFCWLSGTALEHILRCCSPRRSRDGTGPRRRPTSAEKNAREAYEKALTIDEGRLNADLHLNYATALEFEQDYARCLRHMHIASSSDPELFGAKEKYETLCSFLMRLSEAVRRKGKLKAKRLLEFQRSLSKTECSQYQSFSVRSKNSEKRASREADFDSLHEGLNENIIIAGKVVGIVPNPDSIPFAFVGCDKNGSCLAFTVYNFSPKFGMVIGDSFAVADPFIVDVEASAVLFGVVDEVCCDHLPVDGQIRFRAVRIPSPHVLLKNGKGVSVDSVAFCEVGSTCTL
;
A
#
# COMPACT_ATOMS: atom_id res chain seq x y z
N MET A 1 -12.11 -38.97 5.81
CA MET A 1 -12.05 -37.66 5.12
C MET A 1 -11.79 -36.54 6.12
N GLU A 2 -12.64 -36.34 7.14
CA GLU A 2 -12.51 -35.26 8.14
C GLU A 2 -11.11 -35.15 8.80
N ILE A 3 -10.53 -36.28 9.23
CA ILE A 3 -9.17 -36.30 9.82
C ILE A 3 -8.12 -35.76 8.84
N LEU A 4 -8.21 -36.11 7.55
CA LEU A 4 -7.27 -35.64 6.55
C LEU A 4 -7.47 -34.15 6.25
N THR A 5 -8.71 -33.68 6.24
CA THR A 5 -9.05 -32.26 6.10
C THR A 5 -8.49 -31.42 7.25
N GLU A 6 -8.57 -31.89 8.50
CA GLU A 6 -7.96 -31.17 9.63
C GLU A 6 -6.44 -31.15 9.54
N LYS A 7 -5.81 -32.27 9.16
CA LYS A 7 -4.35 -32.29 8.95
C LYS A 7 -3.89 -31.36 7.82
N ILE A 8 -4.72 -31.15 6.79
CA ILE A 8 -4.46 -30.15 5.74
C ILE A 8 -4.46 -28.74 6.33
N LYS A 9 -5.47 -28.40 7.14
CA LYS A 9 -5.52 -27.10 7.84
C LYS A 9 -4.34 -26.92 8.78
N GLU A 10 -3.90 -27.97 9.47
CA GLU A 10 -2.68 -27.92 10.30
C GLU A 10 -1.42 -27.64 9.48
N ALA A 11 -1.31 -28.21 8.28
CA ALA A 11 -0.18 -27.94 7.37
C ALA A 11 -0.24 -26.53 6.78
N GLU A 12 -1.43 -26.01 6.45
CA GLU A 12 -1.65 -24.60 6.06
C GLU A 12 -1.24 -23.65 7.20
N ARG A 13 -1.72 -23.89 8.43
CA ARG A 13 -1.33 -23.11 9.62
C ARG A 13 0.17 -23.15 9.87
N PHE A 14 0.80 -24.32 9.71
CA PHE A 14 2.25 -24.43 9.83
C PHE A 14 3.00 -23.61 8.79
N ARG A 15 2.55 -23.60 7.53
CA ARG A 15 3.12 -22.76 6.48
C ARG A 15 2.98 -21.28 6.84
N ASP A 16 1.81 -20.87 7.29
CA ASP A 16 1.49 -19.46 7.55
C ASP A 16 2.21 -18.92 8.79
N ARG A 17 2.37 -19.75 9.83
CA ARG A 17 3.01 -19.38 11.11
C ARG A 17 4.46 -19.84 11.26
N TYR A 18 5.08 -20.31 10.17
CA TYR A 18 6.40 -20.96 10.23
C TYR A 18 7.47 -20.13 10.96
N TYR A 19 7.50 -18.83 10.73
CA TYR A 19 8.50 -17.91 11.28
C TYR A 19 8.27 -17.55 12.75
N GLU A 20 7.09 -17.81 13.32
CA GLU A 20 6.84 -17.65 14.76
C GLU A 20 7.73 -18.62 15.55
N ASP A 21 7.85 -19.86 15.07
CA ASP A 21 8.69 -20.90 15.69
C ASP A 21 10.13 -20.89 15.17
N HIS A 22 10.37 -20.30 13.99
CA HIS A 22 11.67 -20.32 13.28
C HIS A 22 12.08 -18.92 12.78
N PRO A 23 12.28 -17.93 13.67
CA PRO A 23 12.45 -16.52 13.28
C PRO A 23 13.71 -16.22 12.46
N SER A 24 14.74 -17.08 12.53
CA SER A 24 15.99 -16.93 11.79
C SER A 24 16.08 -17.81 10.54
N SER A 25 15.02 -18.53 10.19
CA SER A 25 15.04 -19.41 9.02
C SER A 25 14.95 -18.65 7.70
N THR A 26 15.51 -19.24 6.65
CA THR A 26 15.41 -18.73 5.27
C THR A 26 14.12 -19.19 4.58
N VAL A 27 13.71 -18.53 3.49
CA VAL A 27 12.57 -19.02 2.66
C VAL A 27 12.82 -20.41 2.10
N ALA A 28 14.07 -20.76 1.78
CA ALA A 28 14.42 -22.10 1.30
C ALA A 28 14.20 -23.17 2.39
N GLU A 29 14.52 -22.87 3.64
CA GLU A 29 14.26 -23.76 4.78
C GLU A 29 12.76 -23.91 5.05
N LYS A 30 12.01 -22.80 5.04
CA LYS A 30 10.55 -22.82 5.13
C LYS A 30 9.93 -23.68 4.03
N SER A 31 10.33 -23.46 2.78
CA SER A 31 9.87 -24.23 1.62
C SER A 31 10.13 -25.72 1.78
N LYS A 32 11.33 -26.09 2.24
CA LYS A 32 11.68 -27.49 2.51
C LYS A 32 10.83 -28.08 3.63
N ALA A 33 10.69 -27.40 4.76
CA ALA A 33 9.92 -27.86 5.91
C ALA A 33 8.42 -28.03 5.56
N VAL A 34 7.85 -27.11 4.79
CA VAL A 34 6.47 -27.21 4.30
C VAL A 34 6.31 -28.42 3.38
N LYS A 35 7.25 -28.65 2.45
CA LYS A 35 7.24 -29.84 1.58
C LYS A 35 7.30 -31.14 2.37
N GLU A 36 8.13 -31.20 3.41
CA GLU A 36 8.24 -32.36 4.29
C GLU A 36 6.94 -32.65 5.06
N LYS A 37 6.18 -31.61 5.46
CA LYS A 37 4.84 -31.79 6.05
C LYS A 37 3.78 -32.22 5.03
N VAL A 38 3.90 -31.83 3.77
CA VAL A 38 2.95 -32.13 2.69
C VAL A 38 3.03 -33.59 2.22
N ILE A 39 4.23 -34.18 2.19
CA ILE A 39 4.45 -35.55 1.68
C ILE A 39 3.59 -36.62 2.38
N PRO A 40 3.53 -36.69 3.73
CA PRO A 40 2.68 -37.66 4.43
C PRO A 40 1.18 -37.48 4.14
N LEU A 41 0.72 -36.25 3.90
CA LEU A 41 -0.68 -35.97 3.58
C LEU A 41 -1.06 -36.53 2.20
N LEU A 42 -0.16 -36.39 1.21
CA LEU A 42 -0.36 -36.99 -0.11
C LEU A 42 -0.44 -38.51 0.01
N GLN A 43 0.49 -39.13 0.73
CA GLN A 43 0.50 -40.58 0.96
C GLN A 43 -0.81 -41.03 1.63
N ALA A 44 -1.26 -40.32 2.68
CA ALA A 44 -2.50 -40.62 3.36
C ALA A 44 -3.72 -40.52 2.44
N ASN A 45 -3.78 -39.53 1.54
CA ASN A 45 -4.84 -39.40 0.55
C ASN A 45 -4.86 -40.60 -0.43
N PHE A 46 -3.69 -41.01 -0.93
CA PHE A 46 -3.57 -42.17 -1.81
C PHE A 46 -4.01 -43.47 -1.13
N TYR A 47 -3.58 -43.71 0.11
CA TYR A 47 -4.02 -44.87 0.90
C TYR A 47 -5.53 -44.87 1.14
N LEU A 48 -6.11 -43.70 1.39
CA LEU A 48 -7.55 -43.56 1.61
C LEU A 48 -8.35 -43.91 0.36
N LEU A 49 -7.95 -43.42 -0.82
CA LEU A 49 -8.59 -43.80 -2.08
C LEU A 49 -8.46 -45.30 -2.36
N TYR A 50 -7.27 -45.87 -2.13
CA TYR A 50 -7.03 -47.30 -2.31
C TYR A 50 -7.97 -48.14 -1.43
N PHE A 51 -8.09 -47.78 -0.14
CA PHE A 51 -9.00 -48.46 0.78
C PHE A 51 -10.48 -48.30 0.39
N LEU A 52 -10.89 -47.10 -0.02
CA LEU A 52 -12.28 -46.80 -0.41
C LEU A 52 -12.69 -47.43 -1.76
N SER A 53 -11.74 -47.64 -2.67
CA SER A 53 -12.00 -48.24 -3.98
C SER A 53 -12.10 -49.78 -3.96
N LYS A 54 -11.82 -50.44 -2.82
CA LYS A 54 -11.82 -51.90 -2.66
C LYS A 54 -10.99 -52.64 -3.73
N VAL A 55 -9.87 -52.05 -4.16
CA VAL A 55 -8.98 -52.65 -5.16
C VAL A 55 -7.92 -53.50 -4.45
N SER A 56 -7.63 -54.71 -4.94
CA SER A 56 -6.63 -55.63 -4.37
C SER A 56 -5.20 -55.15 -4.65
N LEU A 57 -4.26 -55.45 -3.75
CA LEU A 57 -2.90 -54.90 -3.69
C LEU A 57 -1.98 -55.62 -4.68
N GLN A 58 -2.25 -55.49 -5.97
CA GLN A 58 -1.33 -55.88 -7.04
C GLN A 58 -1.31 -54.75 -8.07
N ASP A 59 -0.14 -54.13 -8.15
CA ASP A 59 0.24 -53.00 -9.01
C ASP A 59 -0.30 -51.63 -8.59
N ILE A 60 0.60 -50.66 -8.44
CA ILE A 60 0.30 -49.22 -8.32
C ILE A 60 -0.06 -48.73 -9.73
N PRO A 61 -1.33 -48.51 -10.10
CA PRO A 61 -1.67 -48.03 -11.42
C PRO A 61 -1.74 -46.49 -11.36
N LEU A 62 -1.09 -45.83 -12.31
CA LEU A 62 -1.17 -44.37 -12.50
C LEU A 62 -2.57 -43.87 -12.89
N GLU A 63 -3.55 -44.75 -13.08
CA GLU A 63 -4.92 -44.41 -13.47
C GLU A 63 -5.90 -45.35 -12.75
N THR A 64 -6.78 -44.80 -11.90
CA THR A 64 -7.80 -45.56 -11.17
C THR A 64 -9.19 -45.23 -11.72
N HIS A 65 -9.86 -46.24 -12.29
CA HIS A 65 -11.26 -46.19 -12.71
C HIS A 65 -12.19 -46.46 -11.52
N GLY A 66 -12.28 -45.50 -10.60
CA GLY A 66 -13.34 -45.45 -9.58
C GLY A 66 -14.59 -44.73 -10.09
N SER A 67 -15.69 -44.74 -9.31
CA SER A 67 -16.84 -43.84 -9.53
C SER A 67 -16.32 -42.41 -9.76
N SER A 68 -16.77 -41.76 -10.84
CA SER A 68 -16.20 -40.50 -11.34
C SER A 68 -16.10 -39.41 -10.25
N SER A 69 -17.05 -39.39 -9.30
CA SER A 69 -17.08 -38.45 -8.18
C SER A 69 -15.95 -38.67 -7.17
N LEU A 70 -15.71 -39.90 -6.73
CA LEU A 70 -14.66 -40.22 -5.74
C LEU A 70 -13.25 -39.96 -6.30
N SER A 71 -13.07 -40.25 -7.59
CA SER A 71 -11.81 -39.98 -8.29
C SER A 71 -11.57 -38.47 -8.49
N ALA A 72 -12.65 -37.69 -8.71
CA ALA A 72 -12.59 -36.23 -8.79
C ALA A 72 -12.20 -35.60 -7.45
N GLU A 73 -12.85 -36.02 -6.36
CA GLU A 73 -12.56 -35.54 -5.00
C GLU A 73 -11.14 -35.88 -4.54
N HIS A 74 -10.67 -37.09 -4.82
CA HIS A 74 -9.28 -37.47 -4.54
C HIS A 74 -8.30 -36.59 -5.31
N SER A 75 -8.55 -36.35 -6.60
CA SER A 75 -7.71 -35.50 -7.45
C SER A 75 -7.70 -34.05 -6.97
N LEU A 76 -8.86 -33.52 -6.56
CA LEU A 76 -8.96 -32.21 -5.91
C LEU A 76 -8.10 -32.17 -4.65
N LEU A 77 -8.18 -33.20 -3.80
CA LEU A 77 -7.45 -33.23 -2.53
C LEU A 77 -5.93 -33.30 -2.73
N CYS A 78 -5.46 -34.08 -3.71
CA CYS A 78 -4.05 -34.06 -4.14
C CYS A 78 -3.61 -32.65 -4.57
N GLY A 79 -4.44 -31.98 -5.37
CA GLY A 79 -4.22 -30.59 -5.79
C GLY A 79 -4.09 -29.66 -4.58
N ARG A 80 -5.08 -29.65 -3.69
CA ARG A 80 -5.10 -28.83 -2.46
C ARG A 80 -3.86 -29.06 -1.60
N ILE A 81 -3.50 -30.32 -1.34
CA ILE A 81 -2.33 -30.68 -0.54
C ILE A 81 -1.05 -30.15 -1.19
N LEU A 82 -0.87 -30.34 -2.50
CA LEU A 82 0.28 -29.79 -3.23
C LEU A 82 0.30 -28.26 -3.23
N ASN A 83 -0.88 -27.63 -3.23
CA ASN A 83 -1.05 -26.19 -3.21
C ASN A 83 -0.72 -25.55 -1.84
N ILE A 84 -0.45 -26.35 -0.80
CA ILE A 84 0.15 -25.84 0.44
C ILE A 84 1.59 -25.40 0.20
N CYS A 85 2.32 -26.05 -0.71
CA CYS A 85 3.68 -25.65 -1.07
C CYS A 85 3.72 -24.21 -1.60
N ILE A 86 4.78 -23.48 -1.24
CA ILE A 86 4.93 -22.05 -1.58
C ILE A 86 5.11 -21.89 -3.09
N GLU A 87 5.98 -22.71 -3.71
CA GLU A 87 6.24 -22.63 -5.14
C GLU A 87 5.22 -23.41 -5.97
N TYR A 88 5.13 -23.04 -7.25
CA TYR A 88 4.34 -23.77 -8.23
C TYR A 88 4.84 -25.21 -8.42
N ASP A 89 3.91 -26.17 -8.42
CA ASP A 89 4.16 -27.58 -8.70
C ASP A 89 3.31 -28.04 -9.91
N PRO A 90 3.92 -28.49 -11.03
CA PRO A 90 3.21 -29.00 -12.19
C PRO A 90 2.28 -30.19 -11.90
N ARG A 91 2.58 -30.99 -10.86
CA ARG A 91 1.73 -32.09 -10.42
C ARG A 91 0.41 -31.57 -9.86
N CYS A 92 0.42 -30.42 -9.21
CA CYS A 92 -0.77 -29.75 -8.68
C CYS A 92 -1.72 -29.41 -9.84
N GLU A 93 -1.21 -28.73 -10.86
CA GLU A 93 -1.96 -28.38 -12.07
C GLU A 93 -2.56 -29.62 -12.74
N LYS A 94 -1.76 -30.69 -12.90
CA LYS A 94 -2.23 -31.96 -13.49
C LYS A 94 -3.39 -32.58 -12.70
N HIS A 95 -3.29 -32.65 -11.38
CA HIS A 95 -4.33 -33.23 -10.52
C HIS A 95 -5.62 -32.39 -10.53
N LEU A 96 -5.50 -31.06 -10.52
CA LEU A 96 -6.66 -30.16 -10.53
C LEU A 96 -7.39 -30.17 -11.88
N ILE A 97 -6.65 -30.21 -12.99
CA ILE A 97 -7.23 -30.41 -14.33
C ILE A 97 -7.96 -31.76 -14.39
N GLN A 98 -7.38 -32.82 -13.80
CA GLN A 98 -8.04 -34.12 -13.75
C GLN A 98 -9.34 -34.06 -12.92
N ALA A 99 -9.34 -33.37 -11.78
CA ALA A 99 -10.55 -33.18 -10.97
C ALA A 99 -11.67 -32.49 -11.75
N ILE A 100 -11.35 -31.42 -12.50
CA ILE A 100 -12.30 -30.68 -13.34
C ILE A 100 -12.81 -31.52 -14.51
N LYS A 101 -11.96 -32.33 -15.15
CA LYS A 101 -12.38 -33.25 -16.23
C LYS A 101 -13.38 -34.30 -15.73
N LEU A 102 -13.17 -34.80 -14.51
CA LEU A 102 -14.05 -35.80 -13.90
C LEU A 102 -15.35 -35.18 -13.36
N ASN A 103 -15.27 -33.97 -12.81
CA ASN A 103 -16.42 -33.21 -12.34
C ASN A 103 -16.26 -31.70 -12.62
N PRO A 104 -16.84 -31.19 -13.72
CA PRO A 104 -16.72 -29.77 -14.09
C PRO A 104 -17.41 -28.79 -13.13
N HIS A 105 -18.36 -29.25 -12.31
CA HIS A 105 -19.15 -28.41 -11.41
C HIS A 105 -18.46 -28.18 -10.04
N LEU A 106 -17.27 -28.74 -9.83
CA LEU A 106 -16.54 -28.65 -8.58
C LEU A 106 -15.88 -27.25 -8.44
N ALA A 107 -16.58 -26.33 -7.78
CA ALA A 107 -16.15 -24.94 -7.62
C ALA A 107 -14.78 -24.80 -6.95
N ASP A 108 -14.50 -25.64 -5.95
CA ASP A 108 -13.21 -25.71 -5.26
C ASP A 108 -12.06 -26.09 -6.20
N ALA A 109 -12.27 -27.00 -7.15
CA ALA A 109 -11.22 -27.41 -8.09
C ALA A 109 -10.82 -26.27 -9.03
N TRP A 110 -11.78 -25.50 -9.50
CA TRP A 110 -11.52 -24.28 -10.26
C TRP A 110 -10.79 -23.22 -9.44
N HIS A 111 -11.16 -23.06 -8.17
CA HIS A 111 -10.48 -22.12 -7.28
C HIS A 111 -9.02 -22.50 -7.06
N GLU A 112 -8.76 -23.75 -6.66
CA GLU A 112 -7.42 -24.25 -6.39
C GLU A 112 -6.54 -24.25 -7.65
N LEU A 113 -7.14 -24.49 -8.83
CA LEU A 113 -6.43 -24.34 -10.12
C LEU A 113 -6.04 -22.88 -10.36
N GLY A 114 -6.92 -21.93 -10.05
CA GLY A 114 -6.62 -20.51 -10.10
C GLY A 114 -5.44 -20.13 -9.19
N GLU A 115 -5.41 -20.62 -7.95
CA GLU A 115 -4.27 -20.40 -7.03
C GLU A 115 -2.97 -21.05 -7.53
N CYS A 116 -3.04 -22.24 -8.14
CA CYS A 116 -1.90 -22.91 -8.75
C CYS A 116 -1.32 -22.10 -9.93
N LEU A 117 -2.19 -21.61 -10.83
CA LEU A 117 -1.80 -20.78 -11.97
C LEU A 117 -1.29 -19.40 -11.54
N TRP A 118 -1.83 -18.86 -10.44
CA TRP A 118 -1.31 -17.65 -9.82
C TRP A 118 0.16 -17.81 -9.40
N LYS A 119 0.51 -18.94 -8.78
CA LYS A 119 1.91 -19.27 -8.45
C LYS A 119 2.79 -19.47 -9.68
N LYS A 120 2.22 -19.96 -10.77
CA LYS A 120 2.87 -20.06 -12.10
C LYS A 120 3.09 -18.69 -12.76
N LYS A 121 2.52 -17.62 -12.19
CA LYS A 121 2.49 -16.24 -12.71
C LYS A 121 1.61 -16.06 -13.96
N ASP A 122 0.72 -17.01 -14.24
CA ASP A 122 -0.27 -16.91 -15.32
C ASP A 122 -1.55 -16.25 -14.78
N CYS A 123 -1.52 -14.92 -14.70
CA CYS A 123 -2.60 -14.13 -14.11
C CYS A 123 -3.90 -14.21 -14.92
N GLU A 124 -3.82 -14.29 -16.26
CA GLU A 124 -5.00 -14.33 -17.12
C GLU A 124 -5.74 -15.66 -16.96
N ALA A 125 -5.02 -16.79 -17.01
CA ALA A 125 -5.63 -18.10 -16.81
C ALA A 125 -6.17 -18.27 -15.38
N ALA A 126 -5.50 -17.68 -14.38
CA ALA A 126 -6.00 -17.66 -13.00
C ALA A 126 -7.35 -16.91 -12.88
N VAL A 127 -7.48 -15.73 -13.51
CA VAL A 127 -8.73 -14.97 -13.55
C VAL A 127 -9.87 -15.80 -14.15
N ASP A 128 -9.62 -16.50 -15.25
CA ASP A 128 -10.63 -17.36 -15.89
C ASP A 128 -11.07 -18.50 -14.97
N CYS A 129 -10.13 -19.15 -14.29
CA CYS A 129 -10.42 -20.21 -13.33
C CYS A 129 -11.27 -19.71 -12.15
N PHE A 130 -10.93 -18.55 -11.56
CA PHE A 130 -11.71 -17.97 -10.48
C PHE A 130 -13.12 -17.55 -10.94
N LYS A 131 -13.27 -17.00 -12.15
CA LYS A 131 -14.58 -16.70 -12.74
C LYS A 131 -15.42 -17.97 -12.92
N LYS A 132 -14.82 -19.07 -13.37
CA LYS A 132 -15.49 -20.37 -13.48
C LYS A 132 -15.92 -20.91 -12.11
N SER A 133 -15.05 -20.84 -11.11
CA SER A 133 -15.38 -21.20 -9.72
C SER A 133 -16.63 -20.44 -9.24
N LEU A 134 -16.64 -19.11 -9.38
CA LEU A 134 -17.76 -18.25 -8.96
C LEU A 134 -19.05 -18.46 -9.75
N SER A 135 -18.98 -18.99 -10.97
CA SER A 135 -20.16 -19.35 -11.76
C SER A 135 -20.87 -20.61 -11.24
N HIS A 136 -20.14 -21.45 -10.49
CA HIS A 136 -20.70 -22.64 -9.86
C HIS A 136 -21.09 -22.36 -8.40
N GLU A 137 -20.20 -21.74 -7.62
CA GLU A 137 -20.45 -21.41 -6.22
C GLU A 137 -19.87 -20.04 -5.86
N ARG A 138 -20.71 -19.16 -5.29
CA ARG A 138 -20.30 -17.82 -4.86
C ARG A 138 -19.72 -17.86 -3.44
N THR A 139 -18.42 -18.12 -3.33
CA THR A 139 -17.70 -18.14 -2.05
C THR A 139 -16.87 -16.87 -1.83
N ALA A 140 -16.72 -16.43 -0.58
CA ALA A 140 -15.87 -15.29 -0.23
C ALA A 140 -14.41 -15.52 -0.64
N LYS A 141 -13.88 -16.74 -0.44
CA LYS A 141 -12.51 -17.14 -0.85
C LYS A 141 -12.28 -16.88 -2.35
N SER A 142 -13.18 -17.34 -3.21
CA SER A 142 -13.05 -17.15 -4.67
C SER A 142 -13.22 -15.69 -5.10
N MET A 143 -14.10 -14.92 -4.45
CA MET A 143 -14.24 -13.48 -4.73
C MET A 143 -12.98 -12.70 -4.37
N CYS A 144 -12.39 -12.99 -3.20
CA CYS A 144 -11.15 -12.36 -2.75
C CYS A 144 -9.99 -12.70 -3.69
N ALA A 145 -9.83 -13.97 -4.06
CA ALA A 145 -8.78 -14.40 -5.00
C ALA A 145 -8.94 -13.74 -6.38
N LEU A 146 -10.18 -13.72 -6.93
CA LEU A 146 -10.46 -13.02 -8.18
C LEU A 146 -10.15 -11.53 -8.08
N SER A 147 -10.52 -10.87 -6.98
CA SER A 147 -10.24 -9.43 -6.79
C SER A 147 -8.73 -9.14 -6.87
N SER A 148 -7.91 -9.97 -6.23
CA SER A 148 -6.46 -9.83 -6.25
C SER A 148 -5.90 -10.04 -7.65
N ALA A 149 -6.42 -11.03 -8.37
CA ALA A 149 -6.03 -11.29 -9.74
C ALA A 149 -6.41 -10.16 -10.71
N LEU A 150 -7.61 -9.59 -10.57
CA LEU A 150 -8.07 -8.44 -11.35
C LEU A 150 -7.21 -7.19 -11.10
N ARG A 151 -6.87 -6.90 -9.83
CA ARG A 151 -5.98 -5.77 -9.50
C ARG A 151 -4.60 -5.93 -10.14
N GLN A 152 -4.04 -7.15 -10.15
CA GLN A 152 -2.76 -7.43 -10.81
C GLN A 152 -2.84 -7.34 -12.33
N LEU A 153 -3.94 -7.81 -12.93
CA LEU A 153 -4.20 -7.68 -14.36
C LEU A 153 -4.40 -6.22 -14.79
N ALA A 154 -4.99 -5.40 -13.92
CA ALA A 154 -5.10 -3.96 -14.13
C ALA A 154 -3.72 -3.27 -14.13
N VAL A 155 -2.75 -3.80 -13.40
CA VAL A 155 -1.36 -3.29 -13.42
C VAL A 155 -0.63 -3.69 -14.70
N SER A 156 -0.85 -4.90 -15.22
CA SER A 156 -0.17 -5.38 -16.42
C SER A 156 -0.78 -4.87 -17.73
N THR A 157 -2.05 -4.48 -17.72
CA THR A 157 -2.77 -3.98 -18.91
C THR A 157 -2.38 -2.52 -19.21
N GLY A 158 -2.10 -2.18 -20.47
CA GLY A 158 -1.80 -0.79 -20.88
C GLY A 158 -3.02 0.12 -21.13
N ASP A 159 -4.21 -0.46 -21.34
CA ASP A 159 -5.45 0.28 -21.57
C ASP A 159 -6.05 0.80 -20.26
N LYS A 160 -5.92 2.11 -20.03
CA LYS A 160 -6.43 2.82 -18.84
C LYS A 160 -7.93 2.58 -18.58
N LYS A 161 -8.76 2.44 -19.61
CA LYS A 161 -10.20 2.19 -19.42
C LYS A 161 -10.41 0.79 -18.85
N LYS A 162 -9.74 -0.20 -19.43
CA LYS A 162 -9.75 -1.58 -18.92
C LYS A 162 -9.15 -1.67 -17.51
N GLN A 163 -8.10 -0.90 -17.20
CA GLN A 163 -7.57 -0.83 -15.83
C GLN A 163 -8.63 -0.40 -14.81
N GLU A 164 -9.41 0.65 -15.12
CA GLU A 164 -10.46 1.16 -14.24
C GLU A 164 -11.58 0.13 -14.06
N GLU A 165 -12.06 -0.47 -15.16
CA GLU A 165 -13.12 -1.49 -15.13
C GLU A 165 -12.73 -2.69 -14.24
N LEU A 166 -11.47 -3.15 -14.36
CA LEU A 166 -10.93 -4.24 -13.54
C LEU A 166 -10.85 -3.88 -12.05
N ARG A 167 -10.45 -2.64 -11.71
CA ARG A 167 -10.38 -2.16 -10.31
C ARG A 167 -11.75 -2.01 -9.68
N GLU A 168 -12.73 -1.48 -10.44
CA GLU A 168 -14.11 -1.39 -9.98
C GLU A 168 -14.72 -2.78 -9.74
N GLU A 169 -14.49 -3.72 -10.65
CA GLU A 169 -14.94 -5.11 -10.50
C GLU A 169 -14.31 -5.76 -9.26
N ALA A 170 -13.01 -5.61 -9.06
CA ALA A 170 -12.33 -6.11 -7.86
C ALA A 170 -12.93 -5.55 -6.56
N THR A 171 -13.21 -4.24 -6.53
CA THR A 171 -13.82 -3.58 -5.36
C THR A 171 -15.23 -4.09 -5.08
N ARG A 172 -16.06 -4.29 -6.14
CA ARG A 172 -17.40 -4.87 -6.01
C ARG A 172 -17.36 -6.29 -5.44
N LEU A 173 -16.44 -7.13 -5.92
CA LEU A 173 -16.26 -8.50 -5.45
C LEU A 173 -15.87 -8.55 -3.96
N CYS A 174 -14.91 -7.71 -3.53
CA CYS A 174 -14.53 -7.64 -2.12
C CYS A 174 -15.69 -7.19 -1.21
N ALA A 175 -16.44 -6.17 -1.63
CA ALA A 175 -17.59 -5.70 -0.88
C ALA A 175 -18.69 -6.76 -0.76
N GLU A 176 -18.85 -7.63 -1.77
CA GLU A 176 -19.73 -8.79 -1.68
C GLU A 176 -19.17 -9.88 -0.76
N ALA A 177 -17.88 -10.20 -0.86
CA ALA A 177 -17.24 -11.18 0.01
C ALA A 177 -17.43 -10.85 1.50
N VAL A 178 -17.25 -9.58 1.88
CA VAL A 178 -17.48 -9.10 3.25
C VAL A 178 -18.96 -9.19 3.67
N ARG A 179 -19.91 -9.01 2.74
CA ARG A 179 -21.34 -9.18 3.04
C ARG A 179 -21.72 -10.63 3.27
N ILE A 180 -21.14 -11.55 2.52
CA ILE A 180 -21.37 -13.00 2.67
C ILE A 180 -20.73 -13.50 3.96
N GLU A 181 -19.49 -13.09 4.23
CA GLU A 181 -18.70 -13.59 5.35
C GLU A 181 -18.09 -12.42 6.14
N SER A 182 -18.93 -11.75 6.94
CA SER A 182 -18.51 -10.57 7.72
C SER A 182 -17.42 -10.84 8.77
N GLY A 183 -17.25 -12.10 9.17
CA GLY A 183 -16.20 -12.57 10.07
C GLY A 183 -14.90 -12.99 9.37
N SER A 184 -14.77 -12.85 8.04
CA SER A 184 -13.57 -13.23 7.30
C SER A 184 -12.53 -12.10 7.32
N GLY A 185 -11.41 -12.32 8.02
CA GLY A 185 -10.28 -11.38 8.03
C GLY A 185 -9.68 -11.19 6.64
N VAL A 186 -9.63 -12.27 5.84
CA VAL A 186 -9.14 -12.26 4.46
C VAL A 186 -10.03 -11.39 3.56
N ALA A 187 -11.36 -11.42 3.74
CA ALA A 187 -12.27 -10.59 2.96
C ALA A 187 -12.11 -9.10 3.26
N TRP A 188 -12.00 -8.74 4.55
CA TRP A 188 -11.73 -7.36 4.96
C TRP A 188 -10.36 -6.86 4.49
N HIS A 189 -9.33 -7.69 4.54
CA HIS A 189 -8.01 -7.37 4.00
C HIS A 189 -8.05 -7.14 2.48
N ALA A 190 -8.68 -8.04 1.72
CA ALA A 190 -8.85 -7.88 0.28
C ALA A 190 -9.64 -6.62 -0.08
N PHE A 191 -10.65 -6.26 0.72
CA PHE A 191 -11.41 -5.03 0.54
C PHE A 191 -10.56 -3.79 0.79
N GLY A 192 -9.77 -3.77 1.87
CA GLY A 192 -8.79 -2.71 2.14
C GLY A 192 -7.80 -2.53 0.99
N ASN A 193 -7.26 -3.63 0.45
CA ASN A 193 -6.35 -3.60 -0.70
C ASN A 193 -6.99 -2.98 -1.94
N SER A 194 -8.25 -3.32 -2.22
CA SER A 194 -9.00 -2.77 -3.36
C SER A 194 -9.26 -1.27 -3.19
N LEU A 195 -9.70 -0.84 -2.00
CA LEU A 195 -9.95 0.57 -1.69
C LEU A 195 -8.67 1.40 -1.75
N LEU A 196 -7.57 0.88 -1.20
CA LEU A 196 -6.28 1.56 -1.23
C LEU A 196 -5.72 1.65 -2.66
N THR A 197 -5.90 0.60 -3.45
CA THR A 197 -5.55 0.59 -4.88
C THR A 197 -6.34 1.64 -5.66
N ASP A 198 -7.66 1.71 -5.43
CA ASP A 198 -8.55 2.69 -6.04
C ASP A 198 -8.19 4.13 -5.65
N PHE A 199 -7.89 4.35 -4.37
CA PHE A 199 -7.44 5.64 -3.83
C PHE A 199 -6.20 6.17 -4.57
N PHE A 200 -5.15 5.36 -4.68
CA PHE A 200 -3.94 5.78 -5.38
C PHE A 200 -4.17 5.90 -6.90
N ALA A 201 -5.00 5.05 -7.48
CA ALA A 201 -5.35 5.10 -8.91
C ALA A 201 -6.17 6.34 -9.28
N LYS A 202 -6.92 6.91 -8.35
CA LYS A 202 -7.67 8.16 -8.56
C LYS A 202 -6.84 9.41 -8.22
N GLY A 203 -5.50 9.27 -8.20
CA GLY A 203 -4.57 10.38 -7.99
C GLY A 203 -4.65 10.97 -6.59
N GLN A 204 -5.04 10.16 -5.59
CA GLN A 204 -5.27 10.58 -4.20
C GLN A 204 -6.29 11.73 -4.09
N SER A 205 -7.11 11.91 -5.13
CA SER A 205 -8.17 12.90 -5.17
C SER A 205 -9.46 12.26 -4.71
N ASP A 206 -9.98 12.72 -3.58
CA ASP A 206 -11.43 12.73 -3.42
C ASP A 206 -11.96 13.85 -4.32
N GLU A 207 -13.14 13.69 -4.90
CA GLU A 207 -13.85 14.75 -5.64
C GLU A 207 -14.04 16.02 -4.78
N GLN A 208 -13.73 15.95 -3.49
CA GLN A 208 -13.76 17.05 -2.53
C GLN A 208 -12.46 17.90 -2.46
N ILE A 209 -11.38 17.57 -3.18
CA ILE A 209 -10.08 18.25 -3.04
C ILE A 209 -9.56 18.93 -4.33
N LEU A 210 -10.28 18.91 -5.45
CA LEU A 210 -9.88 19.67 -6.66
C LEU A 210 -10.76 20.90 -6.91
N TRP A 211 -10.35 22.06 -6.39
CA TRP A 211 -10.77 23.36 -6.92
C TRP A 211 -9.59 24.00 -7.68
N LEU A 212 -9.52 23.79 -8.99
CA LEU A 212 -8.52 24.42 -9.84
C LEU A 212 -8.96 25.84 -10.25
N PRO A 213 -8.10 26.87 -10.12
CA PRO A 213 -8.28 28.14 -10.83
C PRO A 213 -7.99 27.93 -12.33
N SER A 214 -8.90 28.44 -13.17
CA SER A 214 -8.70 28.56 -14.61
C SER A 214 -7.52 29.48 -14.92
N LEU A 215 -6.38 28.93 -15.33
CA LEU A 215 -5.36 29.66 -16.08
C LEU A 215 -5.14 28.92 -17.41
N ALA A 216 -5.67 29.50 -18.47
CA ALA A 216 -5.40 29.09 -19.83
C ALA A 216 -3.97 29.52 -20.19
N VAL A 217 -3.13 28.58 -20.62
CA VAL A 217 -1.92 28.86 -21.41
C VAL A 217 -1.84 27.81 -22.54
N PRO A 218 -1.77 28.23 -23.81
CA PRO A 218 -1.72 27.29 -24.92
C PRO A 218 -0.27 26.83 -25.21
N GLY A 219 -0.11 25.52 -25.37
CA GLY A 219 0.89 24.88 -26.23
C GLY A 219 2.34 24.76 -25.71
N ARG A 220 2.82 23.53 -25.54
CA ARG A 220 3.97 22.94 -26.27
C ARG A 220 4.14 21.48 -25.87
N ARG A 221 4.40 20.64 -26.87
CA ARG A 221 4.67 19.20 -26.79
C ARG A 221 6.17 19.00 -26.60
N SER A 222 6.58 18.17 -25.64
CA SER A 222 7.87 17.48 -25.68
C SER A 222 7.83 16.26 -24.75
N ALA A 223 8.15 15.10 -25.32
CA ALA A 223 8.30 13.81 -24.63
C ALA A 223 9.66 13.71 -23.93
N VAL A 224 9.71 13.03 -22.78
CA VAL A 224 10.95 12.43 -22.24
C VAL A 224 10.62 11.12 -21.51
N GLN A 225 11.28 10.05 -21.95
CA GLN A 225 11.38 8.73 -21.30
C GLN A 225 12.35 8.75 -20.11
N SER A 226 11.99 8.04 -19.03
CA SER A 226 12.87 7.24 -18.15
C SER A 226 11.97 6.52 -17.13
N GLY A 227 12.15 5.26 -16.71
CA GLY A 227 13.24 4.30 -16.82
C GLY A 227 13.28 3.50 -15.49
N PHE A 228 13.05 2.19 -15.56
CA PHE A 228 13.32 1.10 -14.59
C PHE A 228 12.20 0.52 -13.68
N CYS A 229 11.77 -0.70 -14.13
CA CYS A 229 11.43 -1.98 -13.47
C CYS A 229 12.01 -2.22 -12.05
N TRP A 230 11.38 -3.00 -11.15
CA TRP A 230 11.08 -4.45 -11.26
C TRP A 230 9.76 -4.92 -10.59
N LEU A 231 9.22 -6.04 -11.12
CA LEU A 231 8.12 -6.92 -10.67
C LEU A 231 8.50 -7.66 -9.36
N SER A 232 7.65 -8.10 -8.42
CA SER A 232 6.22 -8.42 -8.35
C SER A 232 5.81 -8.63 -6.87
N GLY A 233 4.62 -8.22 -6.44
CA GLY A 233 3.87 -8.99 -5.43
C GLY A 233 2.91 -8.31 -4.47
N THR A 234 2.64 -7.01 -4.54
CA THR A 234 1.28 -6.50 -4.30
C THR A 234 1.08 -5.29 -5.21
N ALA A 235 -0.13 -5.11 -5.75
CA ALA A 235 -0.46 -4.06 -6.70
C ALA A 235 -0.21 -2.62 -6.18
N LEU A 236 0.22 -2.44 -4.93
CA LEU A 236 0.38 -1.16 -4.26
C LEU A 236 1.62 -0.37 -4.70
N GLU A 237 2.75 -1.03 -4.92
CA GLU A 237 4.00 -0.36 -5.33
C GLU A 237 3.94 0.21 -6.75
N HIS A 238 3.15 -0.42 -7.63
CA HIS A 238 3.05 -0.02 -9.03
C HIS A 238 2.13 1.20 -9.23
N ILE A 239 1.26 1.51 -8.27
CA ILE A 239 0.33 2.65 -8.37
C ILE A 239 1.02 3.96 -7.97
N LEU A 240 2.13 3.89 -7.23
CA LEU A 240 2.90 5.06 -6.80
C LEU A 240 3.57 5.85 -7.95
N ARG A 241 3.46 5.41 -9.22
CA ARG A 241 4.16 6.06 -10.34
C ARG A 241 3.31 6.63 -11.48
N CYS A 242 2.00 6.43 -11.53
CA CYS A 242 1.18 7.01 -12.59
C CYS A 242 -0.30 7.00 -12.17
N CYS A 243 -0.96 8.13 -11.87
CA CYS A 243 -2.39 8.36 -12.15
C CYS A 243 -2.89 9.84 -12.21
N SER A 244 -3.84 10.10 -13.12
CA SER A 244 -4.33 11.43 -13.58
C SER A 244 -5.66 11.82 -12.89
N PRO A 245 -6.03 13.13 -12.80
CA PRO A 245 -7.38 13.55 -12.44
C PRO A 245 -8.32 13.80 -13.65
N ARG A 246 -9.62 13.51 -13.49
CA ARG A 246 -10.73 13.96 -14.38
C ARG A 246 -11.26 15.34 -13.97
N ARG A 247 -11.83 16.07 -14.93
CA ARG A 247 -12.60 17.31 -14.75
C ARG A 247 -14.11 17.01 -14.73
N SER A 248 -14.82 17.45 -13.68
CA SER A 248 -16.21 17.94 -13.80
C SER A 248 -16.69 18.68 -12.54
N ARG A 249 -17.64 19.59 -12.76
CA ARG A 249 -18.40 20.46 -11.83
C ARG A 249 -19.14 19.59 -10.80
N ASP A 250 -19.17 19.86 -9.49
CA ASP A 250 -19.80 20.98 -8.78
C ASP A 250 -19.35 21.01 -7.31
N GLY A 251 -19.53 22.14 -6.63
CA GLY A 251 -18.96 22.43 -5.31
C GLY A 251 -19.72 21.89 -4.08
N THR A 252 -18.96 21.63 -3.00
CA THR A 252 -19.16 22.12 -1.60
C THR A 252 -18.08 21.51 -0.67
N GLY A 253 -16.98 22.24 -0.40
CA GLY A 253 -15.81 21.86 0.45
C GLY A 253 -15.94 21.64 1.99
N PRO A 254 -15.02 22.12 2.85
CA PRO A 254 -14.17 21.17 3.57
C PRO A 254 -14.37 21.10 5.11
N ARG A 255 -14.16 19.88 5.62
CA ARG A 255 -13.58 19.51 6.93
C ARG A 255 -12.62 18.36 6.59
N ARG A 256 -11.46 18.21 7.26
CA ARG A 256 -10.62 17.00 7.06
C ARG A 256 -11.46 15.76 7.34
N ARG A 257 -11.85 15.03 6.30
CA ARG A 257 -12.15 13.60 6.36
C ARG A 257 -10.99 12.97 5.58
N PRO A 258 -10.37 11.87 6.07
CA PRO A 258 -9.59 11.04 5.15
C PRO A 258 -10.47 10.77 3.95
N THR A 259 -9.89 10.68 2.75
CA THR A 259 -10.73 10.44 1.57
C THR A 259 -11.62 9.24 1.86
N SER A 260 -12.88 9.25 1.41
CA SER A 260 -13.78 8.15 1.83
C SER A 260 -13.13 6.80 1.52
N ALA A 261 -12.39 6.69 0.42
CA ALA A 261 -11.65 5.49 0.04
C ALA A 261 -10.48 5.14 1.00
N GLU A 262 -9.58 6.08 1.33
CA GLU A 262 -8.44 5.83 2.23
C GLU A 262 -8.89 5.52 3.66
N LYS A 263 -9.86 6.28 4.19
CA LYS A 263 -10.47 6.01 5.50
C LYS A 263 -11.07 4.61 5.52
N ASN A 264 -11.85 4.28 4.50
CA ASN A 264 -12.51 2.99 4.40
C ASN A 264 -11.49 1.86 4.25
N ALA A 265 -10.36 2.09 3.56
CA ALA A 265 -9.28 1.12 3.44
C ALA A 265 -8.65 0.82 4.81
N ARG A 266 -8.33 1.87 5.58
CA ARG A 266 -7.83 1.73 6.95
C ARG A 266 -8.83 1.02 7.86
N GLU A 267 -10.10 1.42 7.84
CA GLU A 267 -11.14 0.77 8.63
C GLU A 267 -11.29 -0.71 8.25
N ALA A 268 -11.17 -1.06 6.96
CA ALA A 268 -11.18 -2.45 6.51
C ALA A 268 -9.98 -3.23 7.05
N TYR A 269 -8.76 -2.67 7.05
CA TYR A 269 -7.60 -3.31 7.67
C TYR A 269 -7.73 -3.45 9.18
N GLU A 270 -8.20 -2.41 9.88
CA GLU A 270 -8.46 -2.46 11.33
C GLU A 270 -9.49 -3.55 11.65
N LYS A 271 -10.54 -3.70 10.85
CA LYS A 271 -11.51 -4.81 10.97
C LYS A 271 -10.85 -6.16 10.74
N ALA A 272 -10.04 -6.32 9.70
CA ALA A 272 -9.31 -7.56 9.44
C ALA A 272 -8.42 -7.97 10.63
N LEU A 273 -7.73 -7.02 11.27
CA LEU A 273 -6.88 -7.25 12.43
C LEU A 273 -7.65 -7.62 13.71
N THR A 274 -8.93 -7.26 13.82
CA THR A 274 -9.75 -7.69 14.96
C THR A 274 -10.13 -9.17 14.90
N ILE A 275 -10.01 -9.80 13.72
CA ILE A 275 -10.32 -11.20 13.49
C ILE A 275 -9.04 -12.02 13.68
N ASP A 276 -9.13 -13.16 14.38
CA ASP A 276 -7.99 -13.95 14.88
C ASP A 276 -7.00 -14.35 13.78
N GLU A 277 -7.49 -14.71 12.59
CA GLU A 277 -6.66 -15.05 11.43
C GLU A 277 -5.92 -13.84 10.82
N GLY A 278 -6.42 -12.62 11.01
CA GLY A 278 -5.83 -11.42 10.42
C GLY A 278 -4.57 -10.93 11.13
N ARG A 279 -4.42 -11.17 12.44
CA ARG A 279 -3.31 -10.64 13.25
C ARG A 279 -1.92 -11.17 12.88
N LEU A 280 -1.88 -12.32 12.20
CA LEU A 280 -0.63 -13.01 11.84
C LEU A 280 -0.29 -12.83 10.36
N ASN A 281 -1.15 -12.14 9.61
CA ASN A 281 -0.97 -11.95 8.19
C ASN A 281 0.02 -10.81 7.91
N ALA A 282 1.25 -11.16 7.55
CA ALA A 282 2.32 -10.21 7.25
C ALA A 282 1.95 -9.23 6.11
N ASP A 283 1.26 -9.70 5.06
CA ASP A 283 0.77 -8.85 3.96
C ASP A 283 -0.24 -7.80 4.43
N LEU A 284 -1.14 -8.17 5.35
CA LEU A 284 -2.10 -7.23 5.93
C LEU A 284 -1.37 -6.13 6.71
N HIS A 285 -0.41 -6.50 7.54
CA HIS A 285 0.40 -5.56 8.30
C HIS A 285 1.18 -4.63 7.38
N LEU A 286 1.81 -5.15 6.32
CA LEU A 286 2.58 -4.33 5.39
C LEU A 286 1.69 -3.37 4.58
N ASN A 287 0.56 -3.84 4.04
CA ASN A 287 -0.36 -3.00 3.28
C ASN A 287 -1.01 -1.92 4.15
N TYR A 288 -1.33 -2.24 5.41
CA TYR A 288 -1.83 -1.26 6.36
C TYR A 288 -0.75 -0.24 6.71
N ALA A 289 0.50 -0.67 6.91
CA ALA A 289 1.62 0.23 7.10
C ALA A 289 1.77 1.22 5.94
N THR A 290 1.64 0.78 4.68
CA THR A 290 1.69 1.70 3.53
C THR A 290 0.59 2.77 3.57
N ALA A 291 -0.63 2.41 3.98
CA ALA A 291 -1.70 3.40 4.18
C ALA A 291 -1.33 4.41 5.28
N LEU A 292 -0.80 3.92 6.41
CA LEU A 292 -0.39 4.76 7.54
C LEU A 292 0.81 5.66 7.22
N GLU A 293 1.77 5.16 6.44
CA GLU A 293 2.92 5.93 5.97
C GLU A 293 2.47 7.12 5.12
N PHE A 294 1.51 6.88 4.23
CA PHE A 294 0.93 7.95 3.42
C PHE A 294 0.19 8.97 4.29
N GLU A 295 -0.56 8.56 5.32
CA GLU A 295 -1.19 9.44 6.32
C GLU A 295 -0.18 10.16 7.24
N GLN A 296 1.08 9.72 7.26
CA GLN A 296 2.15 10.14 8.17
C GLN A 296 1.91 9.75 9.63
N ASP A 297 1.11 8.72 9.88
CA ASP A 297 1.05 8.04 11.17
C ASP A 297 2.23 7.07 11.29
N TYR A 298 3.41 7.64 11.46
CA TYR A 298 4.66 6.89 11.49
C TYR A 298 4.74 5.96 12.71
N ALA A 299 4.08 6.29 13.82
CA ALA A 299 4.08 5.44 15.01
C ALA A 299 3.39 4.10 14.75
N ARG A 300 2.18 4.12 14.18
CA ARG A 300 1.49 2.89 13.78
C ARG A 300 2.18 2.22 12.59
N CYS A 301 2.63 3.00 11.60
CA CYS A 301 3.33 2.49 10.43
C CYS A 301 4.53 1.62 10.84
N LEU A 302 5.45 2.17 11.64
CA LEU A 302 6.64 1.45 12.09
C LEU A 302 6.30 0.18 12.88
N ARG A 303 5.26 0.22 13.73
CA ARG A 303 4.77 -0.99 14.43
C ARG A 303 4.34 -2.08 13.46
N HIS A 304 3.50 -1.74 12.48
CA HIS A 304 2.99 -2.72 11.54
C HIS A 304 4.08 -3.23 10.59
N MET A 305 5.02 -2.40 10.16
CA MET A 305 6.18 -2.84 9.37
C MET A 305 7.07 -3.80 10.16
N HIS A 306 7.30 -3.52 11.44
CA HIS A 306 8.08 -4.40 12.30
C HIS A 306 7.40 -5.77 12.44
N ILE A 307 6.09 -5.79 12.74
CA ILE A 307 5.32 -7.05 12.81
C ILE A 307 5.42 -7.81 11.48
N ALA A 308 5.19 -7.14 10.34
CA ALA A 308 5.31 -7.78 9.02
C ALA A 308 6.71 -8.37 8.81
N SER A 309 7.77 -7.65 9.17
CA SER A 309 9.16 -8.11 9.01
C SER A 309 9.54 -9.28 9.93
N SER A 310 8.93 -9.36 11.11
CA SER A 310 9.13 -10.47 12.05
C SER A 310 8.31 -11.70 11.63
N SER A 311 7.12 -11.49 11.06
CA SER A 311 6.24 -12.55 10.58
C SER A 311 6.70 -13.16 9.25
N ASP A 312 7.32 -12.37 8.36
CA ASP A 312 7.90 -12.85 7.12
C ASP A 312 9.12 -11.98 6.73
N PRO A 313 10.36 -12.43 7.04
CA PRO A 313 11.57 -11.64 6.83
C PRO A 313 11.90 -11.30 5.37
N GLU A 314 11.45 -12.11 4.41
CA GLU A 314 11.70 -11.89 2.98
C GLU A 314 10.54 -11.17 2.28
N LEU A 315 9.49 -10.81 3.01
CA LEU A 315 8.31 -10.16 2.45
C LEU A 315 8.60 -8.76 1.94
N PHE A 316 8.78 -8.61 0.63
CA PHE A 316 8.91 -7.32 -0.07
C PHE A 316 9.93 -6.35 0.53
N GLY A 317 11.02 -6.89 1.10
CA GLY A 317 12.02 -6.08 1.79
C GLY A 317 11.44 -5.29 2.97
N ALA A 318 10.39 -5.79 3.64
CA ALA A 318 9.71 -5.09 4.74
C ALA A 318 10.70 -4.63 5.82
N LYS A 319 11.70 -5.47 6.14
CA LYS A 319 12.79 -5.11 7.06
C LYS A 319 13.62 -3.93 6.55
N GLU A 320 14.09 -3.97 5.30
CA GLU A 320 14.87 -2.89 4.69
C GLU A 320 14.07 -1.58 4.63
N LYS A 321 12.77 -1.65 4.29
CA LYS A 321 11.87 -0.49 4.27
C LYS A 321 11.68 0.08 5.67
N TYR A 322 11.46 -0.77 6.67
CA TYR A 322 11.37 -0.35 8.07
C TYR A 322 12.63 0.39 8.53
N GLU A 323 13.80 -0.17 8.29
CA GLU A 323 15.11 0.42 8.63
C GLU A 323 15.34 1.75 7.90
N THR A 324 15.00 1.79 6.61
CA THR A 324 15.10 2.98 5.76
C THR A 324 14.21 4.11 6.26
N LEU A 325 12.95 3.81 6.57
CA LEU A 325 11.99 4.78 7.11
C LEU A 325 12.43 5.29 8.50
N CYS A 326 12.88 4.41 9.39
CA CYS A 326 13.43 4.79 10.69
C CYS A 326 14.60 5.77 10.53
N SER A 327 15.57 5.42 9.67
CA SER A 327 16.72 6.26 9.37
C SER A 327 16.32 7.62 8.80
N PHE A 328 15.35 7.66 7.87
CA PHE A 328 14.82 8.90 7.32
C PHE A 328 14.18 9.79 8.39
N LEU A 329 13.30 9.24 9.22
CA LEU A 329 12.60 9.98 10.28
C LEU A 329 13.55 10.49 11.36
N MET A 330 14.55 9.70 11.75
CA MET A 330 15.61 10.14 12.66
C MET A 330 16.42 11.30 12.09
N ARG A 331 16.83 11.21 10.81
CA ARG A 331 17.54 12.31 10.14
C ARG A 331 16.68 13.57 10.06
N LEU A 332 15.38 13.43 9.83
CA LEU A 332 14.44 14.55 9.77
C LEU A 332 14.24 15.21 11.13
N SER A 333 13.98 14.41 12.18
CA SER A 333 13.91 14.86 13.57
C SER A 333 15.15 15.65 13.98
N GLU A 334 16.33 15.08 13.69
CA GLU A 334 17.60 15.70 14.01
C GLU A 334 17.86 16.98 13.21
N ALA A 335 17.44 17.03 11.95
CA ALA A 335 17.55 18.22 11.12
C ALA A 335 16.65 19.35 11.63
N VAL A 336 15.43 19.05 12.10
CA VAL A 336 14.56 20.04 12.75
C VAL A 336 15.21 20.57 14.03
N ARG A 337 15.65 19.67 14.92
CA ARG A 337 16.27 20.01 16.21
C ARG A 337 17.54 20.85 16.06
N ARG A 338 18.39 20.52 15.07
CA ARG A 338 19.64 21.25 14.78
C ARG A 338 19.46 22.38 13.77
N LYS A 339 18.23 22.77 13.42
CA LYS A 339 17.94 23.86 12.47
C LYS A 339 18.73 23.72 11.15
N GLY A 340 18.71 22.51 10.57
CA GLY A 340 19.43 22.15 9.34
C GLY A 340 20.95 22.09 9.47
N LYS A 341 21.50 22.07 10.70
CA LYS A 341 22.93 22.20 11.00
C LYS A 341 23.53 23.53 10.49
N LEU A 342 22.71 24.57 10.36
CA LEU A 342 23.18 25.90 9.99
C LEU A 342 23.92 26.57 11.15
N LYS A 343 24.96 27.34 10.81
CA LYS A 343 25.64 28.23 11.76
C LYS A 343 24.69 29.34 12.20
N ALA A 344 24.72 29.71 13.49
CA ALA A 344 23.84 30.73 14.08
C ALA A 344 23.83 32.06 13.30
N LYS A 345 24.99 32.53 12.81
CA LYS A 345 25.09 33.74 11.98
C LYS A 345 24.22 33.67 10.72
N ARG A 346 24.24 32.53 10.01
CA ARG A 346 23.47 32.34 8.77
C ARG A 346 21.97 32.20 9.05
N LEU A 347 21.60 31.62 10.19
CA LEU A 347 20.21 31.58 10.64
C LEU A 347 19.66 32.99 10.92
N LEU A 348 20.43 33.84 11.62
CA LEU A 348 20.07 35.24 11.86
C LEU A 348 19.92 36.03 10.55
N GLU A 349 20.77 35.78 9.55
CA GLU A 349 20.64 36.39 8.21
C GLU A 349 19.32 35.99 7.54
N PHE A 350 18.92 34.71 7.63
CA PHE A 350 17.65 34.22 7.10
C PHE A 350 16.45 34.85 7.80
N GLN A 351 16.44 34.90 9.14
CA GLN A 351 15.41 35.56 9.93
C GLN A 351 15.23 37.03 9.54
N ARG A 352 16.33 37.78 9.44
CA ARG A 352 16.31 39.19 9.01
C ARG A 352 15.77 39.36 7.60
N SER A 353 16.02 38.42 6.70
CA SER A 353 15.49 38.48 5.33
C SER A 353 13.97 38.28 5.29
N LEU A 354 13.43 37.43 6.17
CA LEU A 354 11.99 37.21 6.29
C LEU A 354 11.29 38.46 6.87
N SER A 355 11.86 39.09 7.90
CA SER A 355 11.30 40.32 8.50
C SER A 355 11.24 41.52 7.55
N LYS A 356 12.07 41.53 6.49
CA LYS A 356 12.07 42.58 5.46
C LYS A 356 11.08 42.33 4.33
N THR A 357 10.66 41.08 4.15
CA THR A 357 9.76 40.71 3.06
C THR A 357 8.35 41.09 3.51
N GLU A 358 7.80 42.17 2.96
CA GLU A 358 6.46 42.61 3.33
C GLU A 358 5.40 41.55 2.98
N CYS A 359 4.42 41.38 3.87
CA CYS A 359 3.26 40.49 3.72
C CYS A 359 2.51 40.68 2.38
N SER A 360 2.64 41.86 1.76
CA SER A 360 2.05 42.23 0.46
C SER A 360 2.42 41.30 -0.70
N GLN A 361 3.60 40.66 -0.68
CA GLN A 361 3.98 39.70 -1.73
C GLN A 361 3.16 38.40 -1.65
N TYR A 362 2.68 38.04 -0.46
CA TYR A 362 1.92 36.82 -0.18
C TYR A 362 0.40 37.05 -0.20
N GLN A 363 -0.07 38.31 -0.19
CA GLN A 363 -1.49 38.67 -0.29
C GLN A 363 -2.15 38.28 -1.63
N SER A 364 -1.35 38.03 -2.68
CA SER A 364 -1.85 37.47 -3.94
C SER A 364 -2.27 36.00 -3.81
N PHE A 365 -1.88 35.33 -2.72
CA PHE A 365 -2.33 33.99 -2.35
C PHE A 365 -3.75 34.06 -1.79
N SER A 366 -4.74 34.24 -2.68
CA SER A 366 -6.14 34.24 -2.26
C SER A 366 -6.56 32.82 -1.90
N VAL A 367 -6.80 32.58 -0.62
CA VAL A 367 -7.68 31.48 -0.16
C VAL A 367 -9.08 31.82 -0.65
N ARG A 368 -9.54 31.18 -1.74
CA ARG A 368 -10.93 31.35 -2.19
C ARG A 368 -11.83 30.50 -1.30
N SER A 369 -12.61 31.17 -0.44
CA SER A 369 -13.71 30.55 0.29
C SER A 369 -14.80 30.08 -0.67
N LYS A 370 -15.56 29.05 -0.26
CA LYS A 370 -16.76 28.49 -0.94
C LYS A 370 -17.75 29.54 -1.48
N ASN A 371 -17.74 30.75 -0.92
CA ASN A 371 -18.73 31.79 -1.17
C ASN A 371 -18.23 32.96 -2.03
N SER A 372 -17.09 32.85 -2.72
CA SER A 372 -16.54 33.94 -3.57
C SER A 372 -16.10 35.20 -2.81
N GLU A 373 -16.20 35.23 -1.49
CA GLU A 373 -15.63 36.29 -0.66
C GLU A 373 -14.14 36.02 -0.38
N LYS A 374 -13.28 36.99 -0.72
CA LYS A 374 -11.89 37.02 -0.26
C LYS A 374 -11.90 37.20 1.25
N ARG A 375 -11.68 36.14 2.03
CA ARG A 375 -11.34 36.28 3.45
C ARG A 375 -9.88 36.69 3.55
N ALA A 376 -9.61 37.63 4.45
CA ALA A 376 -8.26 38.06 4.76
C ALA A 376 -7.54 36.91 5.49
N SER A 377 -6.55 36.30 4.85
CA SER A 377 -5.64 35.38 5.52
C SER A 377 -4.67 36.15 6.40
N ARG A 378 -4.35 35.61 7.57
CA ARG A 378 -3.35 36.19 8.48
C ARG A 378 -2.05 35.41 8.44
N GLU A 379 -0.93 36.10 8.56
CA GLU A 379 0.37 35.47 8.75
C GLU A 379 0.47 34.93 10.19
N ALA A 380 1.03 33.74 10.35
CA ALA A 380 1.26 33.13 11.64
C ALA A 380 2.68 32.55 11.76
N ASP A 381 3.20 32.54 12.98
CA ASP A 381 4.48 31.93 13.32
C ASP A 381 4.32 30.43 13.50
N PHE A 382 5.40 29.67 13.32
CA PHE A 382 5.32 28.21 13.32
C PHE A 382 4.83 27.63 14.66
N ASP A 383 5.22 28.24 15.77
CA ASP A 383 4.85 27.78 17.12
C ASP A 383 3.38 28.03 17.46
N SER A 384 2.69 28.90 16.71
CA SER A 384 1.28 29.23 16.94
C SER A 384 0.30 28.26 16.27
N LEU A 385 0.81 27.32 15.47
CA LEU A 385 0.01 26.37 14.72
C LEU A 385 -0.44 25.20 15.60
N HIS A 386 -1.64 24.69 15.33
CA HIS A 386 -2.18 23.48 15.97
C HIS A 386 -2.14 22.30 15.01
N GLU A 387 -2.09 21.08 15.56
CA GLU A 387 -2.26 19.85 14.79
C GLU A 387 -3.60 19.91 14.04
N GLY A 388 -3.61 19.59 12.75
CA GLY A 388 -4.81 19.81 11.95
C GLY A 388 -4.66 20.90 10.88
N LEU A 389 -5.78 21.17 10.22
CA LEU A 389 -5.86 22.16 9.16
C LEU A 389 -5.97 23.54 9.80
N ASN A 390 -5.04 24.43 9.49
CA ASN A 390 -5.04 25.80 10.00
C ASN A 390 -5.63 26.74 8.94
N GLU A 391 -6.96 26.85 8.89
CA GLU A 391 -7.65 27.64 7.85
C GLU A 391 -7.41 29.16 7.96
N ASN A 392 -7.30 29.83 6.82
CA ASN A 392 -7.05 31.27 6.67
C ASN A 392 -5.72 31.71 7.31
N ILE A 393 -4.76 30.78 7.40
CA ILE A 393 -3.41 31.04 7.90
C ILE A 393 -2.42 30.94 6.74
N ILE A 394 -1.48 31.87 6.69
CA ILE A 394 -0.30 31.79 5.83
C ILE A 394 0.92 31.68 6.72
N ILE A 395 1.80 30.73 6.40
CA ILE A 395 3.11 30.59 7.02
C ILE A 395 4.19 30.84 5.98
N ALA A 396 5.26 31.51 6.37
CA ALA A 396 6.39 31.80 5.50
C ALA A 396 7.71 31.45 6.21
N GLY A 397 8.70 31.02 5.43
CA GLY A 397 9.97 30.60 5.98
C GLY A 397 11.10 30.54 4.97
N LYS A 398 12.29 30.21 5.49
CA LYS A 398 13.50 29.94 4.72
C LYS A 398 13.87 28.48 4.85
N VAL A 399 14.28 27.84 3.75
CA VAL A 399 14.79 26.48 3.77
C VAL A 399 16.13 26.45 4.49
N VAL A 400 16.25 25.66 5.55
CA VAL A 400 17.46 25.53 6.36
C VAL A 400 18.17 24.18 6.19
N GLY A 401 17.47 23.15 5.73
CA GLY A 401 18.07 21.85 5.44
C GLY A 401 17.21 21.04 4.46
N ILE A 402 17.85 20.18 3.67
CA ILE A 402 17.19 19.19 2.82
C ILE A 402 17.50 17.82 3.40
N VAL A 403 16.48 16.97 3.57
CA VAL A 403 16.65 15.61 4.09
C VAL A 403 16.25 14.65 2.97
N PRO A 404 17.23 14.02 2.28
CA PRO A 404 16.92 13.10 1.20
C PRO A 404 16.12 11.90 1.70
N ASN A 405 15.04 11.60 1.00
CA ASN A 405 14.27 10.38 1.18
C ASN A 405 14.74 9.33 0.16
N PRO A 406 15.24 8.16 0.58
CA PRO A 406 15.65 7.08 -0.30
C PRO A 406 14.52 6.59 -1.22
N ASP A 407 13.29 6.57 -0.72
CA ASP A 407 12.09 6.15 -1.47
C ASP A 407 11.54 7.24 -2.40
N SER A 408 12.29 8.34 -2.55
CA SER A 408 11.98 9.55 -3.32
C SER A 408 10.79 10.37 -2.79
N ILE A 409 9.73 9.76 -2.27
CA ILE A 409 8.49 10.45 -1.86
C ILE A 409 8.25 10.27 -0.35
N PRO A 410 7.99 11.33 0.42
CA PRO A 410 7.88 12.74 0.00
C PRO A 410 9.24 13.44 -0.17
N PHE A 411 9.26 14.55 -0.90
CA PHE A 411 10.37 15.49 -0.85
C PHE A 411 10.35 16.18 0.51
N ALA A 412 11.42 16.05 1.29
CA ALA A 412 11.46 16.54 2.67
C ALA A 412 12.53 17.62 2.87
N PHE A 413 12.12 18.73 3.49
CA PHE A 413 13.02 19.81 3.89
C PHE A 413 12.64 20.36 5.27
N VAL A 414 13.58 21.08 5.87
CA VAL A 414 13.37 21.82 7.12
C VAL A 414 13.31 23.30 6.80
N GLY A 415 12.27 23.96 7.28
CA GLY A 415 12.09 25.40 7.16
C GLY A 415 12.23 26.10 8.50
N CYS A 416 12.72 27.34 8.51
CA CYS A 416 12.68 28.22 9.68
C CYS A 416 11.83 29.46 9.42
N ASP A 417 11.08 29.91 10.42
CA ASP A 417 10.36 31.18 10.37
C ASP A 417 11.24 32.37 10.80
N LYS A 418 10.63 33.56 10.91
CA LYS A 418 11.32 34.80 11.34
C LYS A 418 11.79 34.75 12.80
N ASN A 419 11.18 33.92 13.64
CA ASN A 419 11.56 33.73 15.05
C ASN A 419 12.64 32.64 15.20
N GLY A 420 12.89 31.86 14.14
CA GLY A 420 13.86 30.77 14.11
C GLY A 420 13.31 29.44 14.60
N SER A 421 11.99 29.34 14.76
CA SER A 421 11.31 28.08 15.01
C SER A 421 11.34 27.27 13.72
N CYS A 422 11.55 25.95 13.85
CA CYS A 422 11.81 25.07 12.71
C CYS A 422 10.75 23.98 12.63
N LEU A 423 10.26 23.72 11.42
CA LEU A 423 9.34 22.64 11.11
C LEU A 423 9.90 21.80 9.96
N ALA A 424 9.52 20.52 9.94
CA ALA A 424 9.67 19.70 8.75
C ALA A 424 8.58 20.06 7.73
N PHE A 425 8.88 19.92 6.45
CA PHE A 425 7.95 20.11 5.35
C PHE A 425 8.06 18.91 4.43
N THR A 426 6.93 18.29 4.12
CA THR A 426 6.85 17.08 3.29
C THR A 426 5.97 17.36 2.08
N VAL A 427 6.55 17.32 0.89
CA VAL A 427 5.87 17.64 -0.37
C VAL A 427 5.61 16.37 -1.15
N TYR A 428 4.33 16.12 -1.45
CA TYR A 428 3.83 15.00 -2.25
C TYR A 428 3.54 15.44 -3.68
N ASN A 429 3.25 14.49 -4.58
CA ASN A 429 2.84 14.75 -5.97
C ASN A 429 3.75 15.73 -6.74
N PHE A 430 5.06 15.66 -6.49
CA PHE A 430 6.06 16.49 -7.15
C PHE A 430 6.71 15.74 -8.32
N SER A 431 7.03 16.46 -9.39
CA SER A 431 7.77 15.88 -10.52
C SER A 431 9.28 15.97 -10.28
N PRO A 432 10.12 15.26 -11.06
CA PRO A 432 11.58 15.40 -10.98
C PRO A 432 12.11 16.84 -11.23
N LYS A 433 11.28 17.74 -11.80
CA LYS A 433 11.62 19.15 -12.00
C LYS A 433 11.42 20.00 -10.74
N PHE A 434 10.74 19.47 -9.71
CA PHE A 434 10.58 20.15 -8.44
C PHE A 434 11.81 19.95 -7.55
N GLY A 435 12.15 20.99 -6.82
CA GLY A 435 13.17 20.94 -5.79
C GLY A 435 13.26 22.26 -5.08
N MET A 436 13.81 22.21 -3.87
CA MET A 436 14.13 23.39 -3.06
C MET A 436 15.59 23.32 -2.64
N VAL A 437 16.20 24.49 -2.45
CA VAL A 437 17.58 24.60 -1.98
C VAL A 437 17.65 25.41 -0.70
N ILE A 438 18.70 25.19 0.09
CA ILE A 438 18.94 25.93 1.33
C ILE A 438 19.03 27.44 1.02
N GLY A 439 18.23 28.23 1.72
CA GLY A 439 18.12 29.68 1.53
C GLY A 439 16.97 30.12 0.62
N ASP A 440 16.28 29.20 -0.07
CA ASP A 440 15.02 29.52 -0.74
C ASP A 440 13.99 30.03 0.30
N SER A 441 13.27 31.09 -0.05
CA SER A 441 12.07 31.49 0.68
C SER A 441 10.88 30.67 0.22
N PHE A 442 9.97 30.34 1.13
CA PHE A 442 8.72 29.70 0.78
C PHE A 442 7.55 30.26 1.59
N ALA A 443 6.35 30.08 1.07
CA ALA A 443 5.12 30.30 1.82
C ALA A 443 4.08 29.23 1.49
N VAL A 444 3.25 28.89 2.48
CA VAL A 444 2.18 27.89 2.39
C VAL A 444 0.93 28.49 3.03
N ALA A 445 -0.22 28.40 2.36
CA ALA A 445 -1.49 28.74 2.97
C ALA A 445 -2.24 27.50 3.43
N ASP A 446 -3.13 27.71 4.39
CA ASP A 446 -3.92 26.69 5.06
C ASP A 446 -3.07 25.48 5.50
N PRO A 447 -1.96 25.70 6.25
CA PRO A 447 -1.00 24.64 6.51
C PRO A 447 -1.64 23.49 7.29
N PHE A 448 -1.37 22.29 6.79
CA PHE A 448 -1.80 21.04 7.37
C PHE A 448 -0.68 20.52 8.28
N ILE A 449 -0.89 20.61 9.59
CA ILE A 449 0.10 20.16 10.58
C ILE A 449 -0.14 18.70 10.94
N VAL A 450 0.96 17.96 11.07
CA VAL A 450 1.07 16.60 11.60
C VAL A 450 2.12 16.61 12.71
N ASP A 451 1.73 16.20 13.91
CA ASP A 451 2.67 16.00 15.01
C ASP A 451 3.18 14.56 14.98
N VAL A 452 4.48 14.40 14.71
CA VAL A 452 5.12 13.09 14.60
C VAL A 452 5.81 12.76 15.92
N GLU A 453 5.34 11.70 16.55
CA GLU A 453 5.96 11.13 17.74
C GLU A 453 6.02 9.60 17.62
N ALA A 454 7.24 9.06 17.56
CA ALA A 454 7.49 7.62 17.61
C ALA A 454 8.61 7.35 18.61
N SER A 455 8.40 6.40 19.52
CA SER A 455 9.38 6.02 20.54
C SER A 455 9.53 4.51 20.58
N ALA A 456 10.74 4.03 20.87
CA ALA A 456 11.05 2.64 21.19
C ALA A 456 10.09 2.02 22.24
N VAL A 457 9.55 2.84 23.17
CA VAL A 457 8.65 2.40 24.24
C VAL A 457 7.21 2.15 23.76
N LEU A 458 6.79 2.79 22.67
CA LEU A 458 5.43 2.65 22.09
C LEU A 458 5.24 1.35 21.29
N PHE A 459 6.29 0.55 21.09
CA PHE A 459 6.21 -0.71 20.35
C PHE A 459 5.64 -1.87 21.18
N GLY A 460 5.48 -1.73 22.50
CA GLY A 460 4.74 -2.70 23.32
C GLY A 460 5.29 -4.13 23.32
N VAL A 461 6.51 -4.33 22.81
CA VAL A 461 7.26 -5.57 22.95
C VAL A 461 8.10 -5.41 24.21
N VAL A 462 7.63 -6.01 25.30
CA VAL A 462 8.32 -6.02 26.60
C VAL A 462 9.42 -7.09 26.64
N ASP A 463 9.66 -7.79 25.52
CA ASP A 463 10.76 -8.74 25.38
C ASP A 463 11.87 -8.12 24.52
N GLU A 464 12.97 -7.77 25.20
CA GLU A 464 14.41 -7.71 24.85
C GLU A 464 14.95 -7.94 23.42
N VAL A 465 14.18 -7.80 22.34
CA VAL A 465 14.67 -8.02 20.97
C VAL A 465 14.74 -6.69 20.21
N CYS A 466 15.89 -6.05 20.39
CA CYS A 466 16.62 -5.32 19.36
C CYS A 466 15.84 -4.30 18.53
N CYS A 467 15.70 -3.09 19.07
CA CYS A 467 15.84 -1.89 18.25
C CYS A 467 17.29 -1.39 18.32
N ASP A 468 18.24 -2.20 17.83
CA ASP A 468 19.67 -1.85 17.72
C ASP A 468 19.93 -0.63 16.79
N HIS A 469 18.88 -0.06 16.23
CA HIS A 469 18.90 1.03 15.25
C HIS A 469 18.26 2.33 15.77
N LEU A 470 17.71 2.36 16.99
CA LEU A 470 17.25 3.58 17.64
C LEU A 470 18.31 4.06 18.66
N PRO A 471 18.65 5.36 18.73
CA PRO A 471 19.58 5.87 19.73
C PRO A 471 19.07 5.58 21.15
N VAL A 472 19.97 5.60 22.14
CA VAL A 472 19.64 5.35 23.56
C VAL A 472 18.59 6.32 24.13
N ASP A 473 18.44 7.52 23.54
CA ASP A 473 17.37 8.48 23.87
C ASP A 473 16.04 8.23 23.09
N GLY A 474 16.06 7.34 22.09
CA GLY A 474 14.94 6.57 21.53
C GLY A 474 13.73 7.28 20.90
N GLN A 475 13.68 8.61 20.91
CA GLN A 475 12.46 9.36 20.55
C GLN A 475 12.62 10.12 19.22
N ILE A 476 11.83 9.73 18.21
CA ILE A 476 11.57 10.51 17.00
C ILE A 476 10.45 11.48 17.33
N ARG A 477 10.76 12.78 17.37
CA ARG A 477 9.76 13.81 17.64
C ARG A 477 10.00 15.05 16.80
N PHE A 478 9.04 15.40 15.96
CA PHE A 478 9.05 16.65 15.21
C PHE A 478 7.64 17.00 14.74
N ARG A 479 7.43 18.27 14.38
CA ARG A 479 6.21 18.74 13.74
C ARG A 479 6.45 18.93 12.25
N ALA A 480 5.52 18.43 11.43
CA ALA A 480 5.61 18.49 9.98
C ALA A 480 4.42 19.27 9.38
N VAL A 481 4.71 20.03 8.34
CA VAL A 481 3.71 20.58 7.42
C VAL A 481 3.59 19.61 6.25
N ARG A 482 2.40 19.01 6.08
CA ARG A 482 2.08 18.16 4.93
C ARG A 482 1.63 19.05 3.77
N ILE A 483 2.33 18.94 2.65
CA ILE A 483 2.04 19.67 1.42
C ILE A 483 1.59 18.65 0.37
N PRO A 484 0.28 18.61 0.03
CA PRO A 484 -0.26 17.57 -0.85
C PRO A 484 0.26 17.66 -2.30
N SER A 485 0.72 18.83 -2.72
CA SER A 485 1.28 19.05 -4.06
C SER A 485 2.08 20.35 -4.11
N PRO A 486 3.12 20.49 -4.95
CA PRO A 486 3.94 21.70 -5.02
C PRO A 486 3.17 22.99 -5.35
N HIS A 487 2.01 22.90 -6.02
CA HIS A 487 1.25 24.09 -6.43
C HIS A 487 0.68 24.92 -5.28
N VAL A 488 0.54 24.33 -4.08
CA VAL A 488 0.09 25.07 -2.88
C VAL A 488 1.23 25.80 -2.17
N LEU A 489 2.46 25.72 -2.71
CA LEU A 489 3.63 26.39 -2.20
C LEU A 489 4.02 27.56 -3.10
N LEU A 490 4.40 28.68 -2.48
CA LEU A 490 5.17 29.72 -3.14
C LEU A 490 6.64 29.46 -2.93
N LYS A 491 7.43 29.52 -4.00
CA LYS A 491 8.90 29.46 -3.97
C LYS A 491 9.45 30.82 -4.38
N ASN A 492 10.22 31.45 -3.49
CA ASN A 492 10.81 32.77 -3.70
C ASN A 492 9.79 33.83 -4.16
N GLY A 493 8.60 33.82 -3.54
CA GLY A 493 7.51 34.75 -3.84
C GLY A 493 6.72 34.44 -5.12
N LYS A 494 7.04 33.34 -5.83
CA LYS A 494 6.36 32.94 -7.07
C LYS A 494 5.65 31.60 -6.89
N GLY A 495 4.52 31.42 -7.57
CA GLY A 495 3.86 30.11 -7.66
C GLY A 495 4.78 29.07 -8.28
N VAL A 496 4.75 27.85 -7.76
CA VAL A 496 5.48 26.73 -8.34
C VAL A 496 4.85 26.34 -9.69
N SER A 497 5.68 26.08 -10.69
CA SER A 497 5.25 25.73 -12.04
C SER A 497 4.42 24.44 -12.06
N VAL A 498 3.46 24.36 -12.97
CA VAL A 498 2.69 23.15 -13.28
C VAL A 498 3.63 21.99 -13.62
N ASP A 499 4.72 22.25 -14.34
CA ASP A 499 5.75 21.27 -14.68
C ASP A 499 6.44 20.62 -13.47
N SER A 500 6.42 21.29 -12.32
CA SER A 500 6.99 20.80 -11.06
C SER A 500 6.03 19.89 -10.30
N VAL A 501 4.79 19.75 -10.74
CA VAL A 501 3.82 18.82 -10.18
C VAL A 501 3.85 17.55 -11.04
N ALA A 502 3.85 16.39 -10.39
CA ALA A 502 3.64 15.13 -11.11
C ALA A 502 2.16 15.06 -11.50
N PHE A 503 1.84 15.60 -12.69
CA PHE A 503 0.59 15.29 -13.37
C PHE A 503 0.79 14.02 -14.18
N CYS A 504 -0.18 13.12 -14.13
CA CYS A 504 -0.11 11.97 -15.02
C CYS A 504 -0.60 12.37 -16.40
N GLU A 505 0.29 12.23 -17.38
CA GLU A 505 0.07 12.70 -18.74
C GLU A 505 -1.15 12.00 -19.37
N VAL A 506 -2.03 12.83 -19.96
CA VAL A 506 -3.00 12.39 -20.96
C VAL A 506 -2.34 12.57 -22.31
N GLY A 507 -1.63 11.55 -22.77
CA GLY A 507 -1.30 11.41 -24.19
C GLY A 507 -2.57 11.06 -24.95
N SER A 508 -3.24 12.06 -25.49
CA SER A 508 -4.26 11.84 -26.52
C SER A 508 -3.60 11.32 -27.79
N THR A 509 -4.24 10.31 -28.39
CA THR A 509 -4.10 9.73 -29.73
C THR A 509 -2.91 8.79 -29.99
N CYS A 510 -3.22 7.52 -30.20
CA CYS A 510 -2.80 6.84 -31.44
C CYS A 510 -4.08 6.49 -32.23
N THR A 511 -4.38 7.31 -33.23
CA THR A 511 -5.07 6.85 -34.43
C THR A 511 -4.07 6.05 -35.26
N LEU A 512 -4.46 4.79 -35.53
CA LEU A 512 -3.89 3.77 -36.43
C LEU A 512 -2.42 3.38 -36.22
#